data_AF-A0A2P5GQS2-F1
#
_entry.id   AF-A0A2P5GQS2-F1
#
_cell.length_a   1.000
_cell.length_b   1.000
_cell.length_c   1.000
_cell.angle_alpha   90.00
_cell.angle_beta   90.00
_cell.angle_gamma   90.00
#
_symmetry.space_group_name_H-M   'P 1'
#
loop_
_entity.id
_entity.type
_entity.pdbx_description
1 polymer ?
#
loop_
_entity_poly.entity_id
_entity_poly.type
_entity_poly.pdbx_seq_one_letter_code
_entity_poly.pdbx_strand_id
1 'polypeptide(L)'
;MNNKLLIEVDEAMSAPKFFDFLKSLNVDNALDSRDQPDFDERWMNEFNALEIIRLKNSDAVFIDLLREKAFKLSFKVINNSEISSCISDDVDLIAKSLASGNNESWALNYLWISYKNGIFPD
;
A
#
# COMPACT_ATOMS: atom_id res chain seq x y z
N MET A 1 -3.09 -18.19 -13.66
CA MET A 1 -1.77 -17.52 -13.55
C MET A 1 -2.00 -16.24 -12.80
N ASN A 2 -1.30 -16.05 -11.68
CA ASN A 2 -1.38 -14.80 -10.91
C ASN A 2 -0.77 -13.67 -11.74
N ASN A 3 -1.33 -12.47 -11.60
CA ASN A 3 -0.85 -11.28 -12.28
C ASN A 3 0.63 -11.02 -11.90
N LYS A 4 1.50 -10.91 -12.92
CA LYS A 4 2.95 -10.75 -12.71
C LYS A 4 3.29 -9.52 -11.87
N LEU A 5 2.55 -8.43 -12.05
CA LEU A 5 2.77 -7.19 -11.30
C LEU A 5 2.43 -7.36 -9.82
N LEU A 6 1.43 -8.18 -9.49
CA LEU A 6 1.10 -8.49 -8.09
C LEU A 6 2.17 -9.38 -7.44
N ILE A 7 2.81 -10.26 -8.22
CA ILE A 7 3.94 -11.06 -7.75
C ILE A 7 5.13 -10.15 -7.44
N GLU A 8 5.40 -9.14 -8.27
CA GLU A 8 6.47 -8.17 -8.01
C GLU A 8 6.26 -7.39 -6.70
N VAL A 9 5.02 -7.03 -6.37
CA VAL A 9 4.67 -6.42 -5.07
C VAL A 9 4.95 -7.39 -3.92
N ASP A 10 4.56 -8.65 -4.06
CA ASP A 10 4.84 -9.69 -3.06
C ASP A 10 6.34 -9.88 -2.80
N GLU A 11 7.13 -9.95 -3.87
CA GLU A 11 8.57 -10.13 -3.84
C GLU A 11 9.27 -8.91 -3.21
N ALA A 12 8.86 -7.70 -3.59
CA ALA A 12 9.40 -6.47 -3.03
C ALA A 12 9.16 -6.40 -1.51
N MET A 13 7.94 -6.64 -1.04
CA MET A 13 7.64 -6.65 0.40
C MET A 13 8.32 -7.80 1.15
N SER A 14 8.67 -8.90 0.46
CA SER A 14 9.44 -10.00 1.05
C SER A 14 10.91 -9.68 1.22
N ALA A 15 11.42 -8.64 0.55
CA ALA A 15 12.82 -8.30 0.59
C ALA A 15 13.25 -8.02 2.04
N PRO A 16 14.42 -8.52 2.48
CA PRO A 16 14.92 -8.22 3.80
C PRO A 16 14.97 -6.71 4.02
N LYS A 17 14.48 -6.26 5.18
CA LYS A 17 14.49 -4.85 5.59
C LYS A 17 13.59 -3.92 4.77
N PHE A 18 12.68 -4.43 3.93
CA PHE A 18 11.77 -3.58 3.15
C PHE A 18 11.05 -2.54 4.03
N PHE A 19 10.57 -2.95 5.21
CA PHE A 19 9.88 -2.08 6.18
C PHE A 19 10.79 -1.46 7.25
N ASP A 20 12.13 -1.56 7.15
CA ASP A 20 13.03 -1.06 8.21
C ASP A 20 12.93 0.46 8.42
N PHE A 21 12.46 1.21 7.42
CA PHE A 21 12.22 2.65 7.54
C PHE A 21 11.18 3.00 8.62
N LEU A 22 10.29 2.04 8.97
CA LEU A 22 9.34 2.23 10.04
C LEU A 22 10.00 2.31 11.43
N LYS A 23 11.20 1.75 11.62
CA LYS A 23 11.88 1.73 12.93
C LYS A 23 12.14 3.13 13.50
N SER A 24 12.21 4.13 12.64
CA SER A 24 12.43 5.54 13.00
C SER A 24 11.23 6.43 12.71
N LEU A 25 10.08 5.87 12.33
CA LEU A 25 8.88 6.65 12.02
C LEU A 25 8.32 7.28 13.30
N ASN A 26 8.03 8.58 13.25
CA ASN A 26 7.22 9.22 14.27
C ASN A 26 5.75 8.97 13.95
N VAL A 27 5.11 8.09 14.72
CA VAL A 27 3.73 7.63 14.49
C VAL A 27 2.74 8.79 14.50
N ASP A 28 2.78 9.64 15.53
CA ASP A 28 1.80 10.71 15.70
C ASP A 28 1.87 11.70 14.52
N ASN A 29 3.08 12.13 14.16
CA ASN A 29 3.29 13.03 13.02
C ASN A 29 2.84 12.40 11.70
N ALA A 30 3.08 11.10 11.50
CA ALA A 30 2.72 10.41 10.27
C ALA A 30 1.19 10.29 10.12
N LEU A 31 0.48 10.01 11.21
CA LEU A 31 -1.00 9.98 11.22
C LEU A 31 -1.57 11.40 11.02
N ASP A 32 -1.06 12.40 11.74
CA ASP A 32 -1.50 13.80 11.58
C ASP A 32 -1.29 14.34 10.16
N SER A 33 -0.23 13.88 9.47
CA SER A 33 0.09 14.27 8.09
C SER A 33 -0.86 13.60 7.09
N ARG A 34 -1.19 12.32 7.30
CA ARG A 34 -2.21 11.62 6.48
C ARG A 34 -3.61 12.20 6.62
N ASP A 35 -3.94 12.76 7.78
CA ASP A 35 -5.22 13.43 8.02
C ASP A 35 -5.29 14.83 7.37
N GLN A 36 -4.20 15.34 6.79
CA GLN A 36 -4.24 16.61 6.06
C GLN A 36 -5.05 16.46 4.77
N PRO A 37 -5.85 17.49 4.38
CA PRO A 37 -6.71 17.43 3.20
C PRO A 37 -5.98 17.04 1.91
N ASP A 38 -4.74 17.51 1.73
CA ASP A 38 -3.95 17.24 0.53
C ASP A 38 -3.65 15.74 0.32
N PHE A 39 -3.49 14.99 1.42
CA PHE A 39 -3.29 13.54 1.36
C PHE A 39 -4.64 12.82 1.30
N ASP A 40 -5.55 13.13 2.22
CA ASP A 40 -6.85 12.47 2.35
C ASP A 40 -7.66 12.54 1.05
N GLU A 41 -7.74 13.73 0.43
CA GLU A 41 -8.48 13.90 -0.82
C GLU A 41 -7.89 13.04 -1.96
N ARG A 42 -6.57 12.94 -2.06
CA ARG A 42 -5.91 12.12 -3.09
C ARG A 42 -6.15 10.64 -2.84
N TRP A 43 -6.02 10.21 -1.59
CA TRP A 43 -6.24 8.83 -1.19
C TRP A 43 -7.69 8.41 -1.45
N MET A 44 -8.65 9.22 -1.02
CA MET A 44 -10.07 8.98 -1.20
C MET A 44 -10.49 9.00 -2.67
N ASN A 45 -9.93 9.91 -3.48
CA ASN A 45 -10.19 9.95 -4.92
C ASN A 45 -9.71 8.67 -5.62
N GLU A 46 -8.51 8.20 -5.29
CA GLU A 46 -7.96 6.95 -5.84
C GLU A 46 -8.79 5.73 -5.38
N PHE A 47 -9.12 5.65 -4.09
CA PHE A 47 -10.00 4.60 -3.56
C PHE A 47 -11.34 4.54 -4.30
N ASN A 48 -12.05 5.68 -4.41
CA ASN A 48 -13.33 5.75 -5.08
C ASN A 48 -13.25 5.36 -6.56
N ALA A 49 -12.17 5.73 -7.25
CA ALA A 49 -11.95 5.36 -8.64
C ALA A 49 -11.73 3.85 -8.83
N LEU A 50 -11.09 3.19 -7.87
CA LEU A 50 -10.79 1.76 -7.92
C LEU A 50 -11.96 0.88 -7.45
N GLU A 51 -12.85 1.37 -6.58
CA GLU A 51 -13.99 0.59 -6.07
C GLU A 51 -15.00 0.16 -7.15
N ILE A 52 -15.09 0.92 -8.25
CA ILE A 52 -15.96 0.56 -9.38
C ILE A 52 -15.33 -0.43 -10.36
N ILE A 53 -14.05 -0.77 -10.18
CA ILE A 53 -13.31 -1.64 -11.10
C ILE A 53 -13.60 -3.11 -10.77
N ARG A 54 -13.96 -3.88 -11.79
CA ARG A 54 -14.14 -5.33 -11.69
C ARG A 54 -12.83 -6.06 -11.94
N LEU A 55 -12.26 -6.60 -10.88
CA LEU A 55 -11.06 -7.43 -10.95
C LEU A 55 -11.42 -8.91 -11.17
N LYS A 56 -10.45 -9.68 -11.67
CA LYS A 56 -10.58 -11.14 -11.70
C LYS A 56 -10.60 -11.67 -10.27
N ASN A 57 -11.45 -12.66 -9.99
CA ASN A 57 -11.53 -13.26 -8.65
C ASN A 57 -10.16 -13.75 -8.12
N SER A 58 -9.31 -14.29 -9.00
CA SER A 58 -7.95 -14.71 -8.60
C SER A 58 -7.05 -13.56 -8.18
N ASP A 59 -7.21 -12.39 -8.82
CA ASP A 59 -6.43 -11.20 -8.50
C ASP A 59 -6.94 -10.60 -7.18
N ALA A 60 -8.26 -10.51 -6.99
CA ALA A 60 -8.86 -10.05 -5.74
C ALA A 60 -8.42 -10.87 -4.52
N VAL A 61 -8.47 -12.21 -4.62
CA VAL A 61 -7.98 -13.11 -3.55
C VAL A 61 -6.49 -12.90 -3.27
N PHE A 62 -5.69 -12.68 -4.31
CA PHE A 62 -4.26 -12.45 -4.12
C PHE A 62 -3.97 -11.08 -3.50
N ILE A 63 -4.75 -10.05 -3.85
CA ILE A 63 -4.68 -8.73 -3.21
C ILE A 63 -4.97 -8.84 -1.71
N ASP A 64 -6.00 -9.59 -1.30
CA ASP A 64 -6.28 -9.80 0.12
C ASP A 64 -5.09 -10.42 0.88
N LEU A 65 -4.38 -11.37 0.25
CA LEU A 65 -3.16 -11.95 0.82
C LEU A 65 -2.01 -10.94 0.91
N LEU A 66 -1.87 -10.05 -0.08
CA LEU A 66 -0.88 -8.97 -0.05
C LEU A 66 -1.16 -7.99 1.09
N ARG A 67 -2.43 -7.61 1.29
CA ARG A 67 -2.87 -6.73 2.39
C ARG A 67 -2.54 -7.34 3.75
N GLU A 68 -2.91 -8.61 3.97
CA GLU A 68 -2.62 -9.32 5.21
C GLU A 68 -1.10 -9.40 5.47
N LYS A 69 -0.32 -9.67 4.42
CA LYS A 69 1.14 -9.71 4.51
C LYS A 69 1.74 -8.35 4.86
N ALA A 70 1.30 -7.29 4.18
CA ALA A 70 1.75 -5.93 4.42
C ALA A 70 1.48 -5.50 5.86
N PHE A 71 0.27 -5.77 6.37
CA PHE A 71 -0.08 -5.53 7.77
C PHE A 71 0.86 -6.29 8.72
N LYS A 72 1.01 -7.62 8.54
CA LYS A 72 1.82 -8.45 9.46
C LYS A 72 3.30 -8.06 9.46
N LEU A 73 3.87 -7.78 8.30
CA LEU A 73 5.29 -7.44 8.17
C LEU A 73 5.58 -6.05 8.75
N SER A 74 4.75 -5.06 8.46
CA SER A 74 4.89 -3.71 9.03
C SER A 74 4.67 -3.72 10.55
N PHE A 75 3.60 -4.39 11.03
CA PHE A 75 3.29 -4.50 12.45
C PHE A 75 4.43 -5.12 13.26
N LYS A 76 5.11 -6.14 12.70
CA LYS A 76 6.28 -6.73 13.33
C LYS A 76 7.42 -5.74 13.57
N VAL A 77 7.52 -4.68 12.76
CA VAL A 77 8.57 -3.66 12.84
C VAL A 77 8.16 -2.48 13.73
N ILE A 78 6.97 -1.93 13.54
CA ILE A 78 6.52 -0.70 14.24
C ILE A 78 5.70 -0.98 15.51
N ASN A 79 5.12 -2.18 15.63
CA ASN A 79 4.20 -2.56 16.71
C ASN A 79 3.07 -1.54 16.93
N ASN A 80 2.58 -0.95 15.84
CA ASN A 80 1.48 0.00 15.82
C ASN A 80 0.47 -0.45 14.75
N SER A 81 -0.76 -0.74 15.18
CA SER A 81 -1.80 -1.25 14.29
C SER A 81 -2.34 -0.21 13.31
N GLU A 82 -2.36 1.08 13.68
CA GLU A 82 -2.92 2.15 12.85
C GLU A 82 -2.03 2.40 11.62
N ILE A 83 -0.71 2.53 11.82
CA ILE A 83 0.27 2.60 10.73
C ILE A 83 0.22 1.32 9.87
N SER A 84 0.11 0.15 10.50
CA SER A 84 0.06 -1.12 9.75
C SER A 84 -1.22 -1.25 8.92
N SER A 85 -2.35 -0.73 9.41
CA SER A 85 -3.61 -0.63 8.65
C SER A 85 -3.46 0.33 7.46
N CYS A 86 -2.86 1.50 7.66
CA CYS A 86 -2.57 2.45 6.57
C CYS A 86 -1.75 1.79 5.44
N ILE A 87 -0.69 1.05 5.80
CA ILE A 87 0.15 0.34 4.82
C ILE A 87 -0.65 -0.75 4.11
N SER A 88 -1.48 -1.50 4.85
CA SER A 88 -2.35 -2.53 4.27
C SER A 88 -3.32 -1.94 3.25
N ASP A 89 -3.92 -0.79 3.56
CA ASP A 89 -4.89 -0.14 2.68
C ASP A 89 -4.21 0.53 1.48
N ASP A 90 -3.01 1.09 1.66
CA ASP A 90 -2.20 1.57 0.52
C ASP A 90 -1.82 0.42 -0.44
N VAL A 91 -1.48 -0.76 0.10
CA VAL A 91 -1.19 -1.95 -0.71
C VAL A 91 -2.42 -2.41 -1.49
N ASP A 92 -3.64 -2.25 -0.96
CA ASP A 92 -4.88 -2.48 -1.71
C ASP A 92 -4.95 -1.56 -2.93
N LEU A 93 -4.77 -0.24 -2.75
CA LEU A 93 -4.82 0.73 -3.86
C LEU A 93 -3.74 0.47 -4.92
N ILE A 94 -2.50 0.19 -4.49
CA ILE A 94 -1.37 -0.12 -5.37
C ILE A 94 -1.68 -1.38 -6.18
N ALA A 95 -2.13 -2.44 -5.52
CA ALA A 95 -2.36 -3.72 -6.17
C ALA A 95 -3.57 -3.68 -7.11
N LYS A 96 -4.68 -3.02 -6.72
CA LYS A 96 -5.84 -2.76 -7.58
C LYS A 96 -5.46 -1.90 -8.79
N SER A 97 -4.60 -0.89 -8.62
CA SER A 97 -4.08 -0.06 -9.73
C SER A 97 -3.28 -0.88 -10.75
N LEU A 98 -2.37 -1.74 -10.28
CA LEU A 98 -1.61 -2.65 -11.17
C LEU A 98 -2.52 -3.66 -11.85
N ALA A 99 -3.47 -4.24 -11.11
CA ALA A 99 -4.38 -5.25 -11.65
C ALA A 99 -5.38 -4.69 -12.67
N SER A 100 -5.74 -3.41 -12.56
CA SER A 100 -6.59 -2.69 -13.52
C SER A 100 -5.83 -2.20 -14.76
N GLY A 101 -4.49 -2.23 -14.74
CA GLY A 101 -3.64 -1.70 -15.81
C GLY A 101 -3.54 -0.18 -15.83
N ASN A 102 -3.96 0.50 -14.76
CA ASN A 102 -3.85 1.95 -14.63
C ASN A 102 -2.43 2.34 -14.16
N ASN A 103 -1.49 2.41 -15.11
CA ASN A 103 -0.09 2.69 -14.81
C ASN A 103 0.21 4.15 -14.42
N GLU A 104 -0.75 5.06 -14.60
CA GLU A 104 -0.61 6.48 -14.26
C GLU A 104 -1.27 6.85 -12.93
N SER A 105 -1.73 5.86 -12.17
CA SER A 105 -2.47 6.11 -10.92
C SER A 105 -1.63 6.79 -9.85
N TRP A 106 -2.29 7.55 -8.97
CA TRP A 106 -1.61 8.22 -7.87
C TRP A 106 -1.01 7.21 -6.91
N ALA A 107 -1.69 6.08 -6.68
CA ALA A 107 -1.15 5.00 -5.85
C ALA A 107 0.20 4.46 -6.37
N LEU A 108 0.38 4.33 -7.68
CA LEU A 108 1.66 3.85 -8.24
C LEU A 108 2.74 4.92 -8.25
N ASN A 109 2.37 6.16 -8.57
CA ASN A 109 3.31 7.27 -8.72
C ASN A 109 3.72 7.91 -7.39
N TYR A 110 2.91 7.77 -6.35
CA TYR A 110 3.19 8.29 -5.01
C TYR A 110 3.40 7.16 -4.01
N LEU A 111 2.36 6.43 -3.63
CA LEU A 111 2.43 5.43 -2.55
C LEU A 111 3.50 4.37 -2.83
N TRP A 112 3.43 3.71 -3.98
CA TRP A 112 4.35 2.62 -4.30
C TRP A 112 5.79 3.09 -4.45
N ILE A 113 6.01 4.27 -5.02
CA ILE A 113 7.34 4.86 -5.13
C ILE A 113 7.90 5.20 -3.74
N SER A 114 7.10 5.76 -2.83
CA SER A 114 7.52 6.03 -1.44
C SER A 114 7.96 4.75 -0.73
N TYR A 115 7.17 3.68 -0.81
CA TYR A 115 7.53 2.40 -0.19
C TYR A 115 8.82 1.81 -0.77
N LYS A 116 8.98 1.82 -2.10
CA LYS A 116 10.23 1.34 -2.75
C LYS A 116 11.45 2.18 -2.36
N ASN A 117 11.25 3.44 -2.01
CA ASN A 117 12.31 4.34 -1.53
C ASN A 117 12.53 4.25 -0.01
N GLY A 118 11.79 3.39 0.69
CA GLY A 118 11.90 3.24 2.14
C GLY A 118 11.36 4.45 2.89
N ILE A 119 10.24 5.01 2.44
CA ILE A 119 9.57 6.16 3.05
C ILE A 119 8.10 5.79 3.30
N PHE A 120 7.58 6.14 4.48
CA PHE A 120 6.15 6.06 4.75
C PHE A 120 5.45 7.21 4.01
N PRO A 121 4.45 6.95 3.14
CA PRO A 121 3.71 8.01 2.49
C PRO A 121 2.73 8.65 3.48
N ASP A 122 3.01 9.89 3.82
CA ASP A 122 2.20 10.78 4.64
C ASP A 122 2.07 12.18 4.02
#